data_AF-A0A379WE51-F1
#
_entry.id   AF-A0A379WE51-F1
#
_cell.length_a   1.000
_cell.length_b   1.000
_cell.length_c   1.000
_cell.angle_alpha   90.00
_cell.angle_beta   90.00
_cell.angle_gamma   90.00
#
_symmetry.space_group_name_H-M   'P 1'
#
loop_
_entity.id
_entity.type
_entity.pdbx_description
1 polymer ?
#
loop_
_entity_poly.entity_id
_entity_poly.type
_entity_poly.pdbx_seq_one_letter_code
_entity_poly.pdbx_strand_id
1 'polypeptide(L)'
;MLDTNMKTQLRAYLEKLTKPVELIATLDDSAKSAEIKELLAEIAELSDKVTFKEDNTLPVRKPSFLITNPGSQQGPRFAGSPLGHEFTSLVLALLWTGGHPSKEAQSLLEQIRDIDGDFEFETYYSLSCHNCRT
;
A
#
# COMPACT_ATOMS: atom_id res chain seq x y z
N MET A 1 8.97 13.34 4.29
CA MET A 1 9.70 12.19 3.70
C MET A 1 9.60 12.04 2.18
N LEU A 2 8.46 12.32 1.53
CA LEU A 2 8.38 12.27 0.06
C LEU A 2 8.96 13.54 -0.56
N ASP A 3 9.77 13.41 -1.62
CA ASP A 3 10.21 14.58 -2.38
C ASP A 3 9.04 15.20 -3.19
N THR A 4 9.22 16.45 -3.60
CA THR A 4 8.18 17.22 -4.30
C THR A 4 7.72 16.55 -5.61
N ASN A 5 8.61 15.87 -6.32
CA ASN A 5 8.27 15.19 -7.56
C ASN A 5 7.41 13.94 -7.26
N MET A 6 7.80 13.14 -6.26
CA MET A 6 7.03 11.99 -5.80
C MET A 6 5.64 12.41 -5.32
N LYS A 7 5.52 13.50 -4.54
CA LYS A 7 4.22 14.03 -4.10
C LYS A 7 3.34 14.43 -5.27
N THR A 8 3.90 15.12 -6.27
CA THR A 8 3.17 15.57 -7.46
C THR A 8 2.68 14.39 -8.28
N GLN A 9 3.54 13.40 -8.52
CA GLN A 9 3.19 12.17 -9.24
C GLN A 9 2.12 11.38 -8.49
N LEU A 10 2.31 11.17 -7.19
CA LEU A 10 1.35 10.44 -6.36
C LEU A 10 -0.01 11.12 -6.37
N ARG A 11 -0.08 12.45 -6.22
CA ARG A 11 -1.34 13.20 -6.29
C ARG A 11 -2.08 12.94 -7.61
N ALA A 12 -1.38 13.03 -8.75
CA ALA A 12 -1.97 12.77 -10.06
C ALA A 12 -2.47 11.33 -10.23
N TYR A 13 -1.84 10.34 -9.56
CA TYR A 13 -2.35 8.98 -9.52
C TYR A 13 -3.58 8.84 -8.60
N LEU A 14 -3.56 9.48 -7.43
CA LEU A 14 -4.66 9.42 -6.47
C LEU A 14 -5.95 10.07 -6.98
N GLU A 15 -5.87 11.01 -7.94
CA GLU A 15 -7.04 11.54 -8.65
C GLU A 15 -7.82 10.44 -9.41
N LYS A 16 -7.19 9.31 -9.72
CA LYS A 16 -7.83 8.19 -10.42
C LYS A 16 -8.56 7.22 -9.50
N LEU A 17 -8.56 7.45 -8.18
CA LEU A 17 -9.27 6.60 -7.24
C LEU A 17 -10.79 6.82 -7.38
N THR A 18 -11.53 5.71 -7.49
CA THR A 18 -13.00 5.68 -7.57
C THR A 18 -13.63 5.19 -6.27
N LYS A 19 -12.85 4.54 -5.40
CA LYS A 19 -13.27 4.02 -4.08
C LYS A 19 -12.41 4.62 -2.95
N PRO A 20 -12.95 4.74 -1.73
CA PRO A 20 -12.16 5.14 -0.57
C PRO A 20 -11.14 4.06 -0.19
N VAL A 21 -9.95 4.49 0.21
CA VAL A 21 -8.82 3.67 0.65
C VAL A 21 -8.47 4.02 2.10
N GLU A 22 -8.21 3.01 2.92
CA GLU A 22 -7.70 3.16 4.28
C GLU A 22 -6.30 2.57 4.37
N LEU A 23 -5.41 3.32 5.01
CA LEU A 23 -4.06 2.93 5.39
C LEU A 23 -4.09 2.63 6.89
N ILE A 24 -4.06 1.34 7.25
CA ILE A 24 -4.12 0.90 8.65
C ILE A 24 -2.73 0.45 9.07
N ALA A 25 -2.03 1.31 9.82
CA ALA A 25 -0.69 1.00 10.32
C ALA A 25 -0.71 0.29 11.66
N THR A 26 0.27 -0.58 11.85
CA THR A 26 0.63 -1.19 13.13
C THR A 26 2.10 -0.88 13.37
N LEU A 27 2.35 -0.04 14.38
CA LEU A 27 3.61 0.61 14.66
C LEU A 27 4.15 0.25 16.06
N ASP A 28 5.44 0.48 16.24
CA ASP A 28 6.17 0.47 17.51
C ASP A 28 6.82 1.85 17.78
N ASP A 29 7.64 1.94 18.83
CA ASP A 29 8.30 3.20 19.23
C ASP A 29 9.63 3.46 18.52
N SER A 30 9.95 2.70 17.45
CA SER A 30 11.21 2.86 16.72
C SER A 30 11.20 4.09 15.81
N ALA A 31 12.40 4.60 15.48
CA ALA A 31 12.56 5.66 14.48
C ALA A 31 11.98 5.25 13.11
N LYS A 32 12.03 3.97 12.76
CA LYS A 32 11.42 3.46 11.52
C LYS A 32 9.90 3.52 11.56
N SER A 33 9.26 3.26 12.69
CA SER A 33 7.82 3.46 12.83
C SER A 33 7.42 4.93 12.68
N ALA A 34 8.23 5.86 13.21
CA ALA A 34 8.00 7.29 13.02
C ALA A 34 8.11 7.70 11.53
N GLU A 35 9.10 7.18 10.81
CA GLU A 35 9.24 7.39 9.35
C GLU A 35 8.00 6.88 8.57
N ILE A 36 7.49 5.69 8.90
CA ILE A 36 6.29 5.14 8.25
C ILE A 36 5.06 5.98 8.59
N LYS A 37 4.89 6.41 9.84
CA LYS A 37 3.79 7.27 10.25
C LYS A 37 3.77 8.58 9.47
N GLU A 38 4.92 9.26 9.36
CA GLU A 38 5.06 10.50 8.58
C GLU A 38 4.69 10.26 7.11
N LEU A 39 5.20 9.19 6.50
CA LEU A 39 4.90 8.84 5.12
C LEU A 39 3.39 8.62 4.90
N LEU A 40 2.73 7.82 5.74
CA LEU A 40 1.31 7.50 5.57
C LEU A 40 0.42 8.72 5.80
N ALA A 41 0.78 9.59 6.75
CA ALA A 41 0.11 10.87 6.95
C ALA A 41 0.25 11.80 5.72
N GLU A 42 1.47 11.92 5.17
CA GLU A 42 1.70 12.70 3.94
C GLU A 42 0.88 12.16 2.76
N ILE A 43 0.72 10.84 2.62
CA ILE A 43 -0.09 10.24 1.55
C ILE A 43 -1.58 10.57 1.74
N ALA A 44 -2.10 10.46 2.97
CA ALA A 44 -3.49 10.77 3.28
C ALA A 44 -3.85 12.24 3.00
N GLU A 45 -2.91 13.17 3.19
CA GLU A 45 -3.11 14.59 2.87
C GLU A 45 -3.23 14.89 1.36
N LEU A 46 -2.81 13.96 0.49
CA LEU A 46 -2.83 14.17 -0.96
C LEU A 46 -4.19 13.87 -1.61
N SER A 47 -5.11 13.19 -0.91
CA SER A 47 -6.43 12.85 -1.46
C SER A 47 -7.49 12.68 -0.36
N ASP A 48 -8.68 13.23 -0.61
CA ASP A 48 -9.90 13.02 0.18
C ASP A 48 -10.34 11.55 0.27
N LYS A 49 -9.86 10.70 -0.65
CA LYS A 49 -10.22 9.28 -0.71
C LYS A 49 -9.29 8.40 0.09
N VAL A 50 -8.17 8.93 0.60
CA VAL A 50 -7.21 8.16 1.38
C VAL A 50 -7.28 8.60 2.83
N THR A 51 -7.53 7.66 3.72
CA THR A 51 -7.52 7.91 5.16
C THR A 51 -6.41 7.11 5.82
N PHE A 52 -5.81 7.67 6.87
CA PHE A 52 -4.78 7.02 7.66
C PHE A 52 -5.30 6.74 9.07
N LYS A 53 -5.11 5.51 9.55
CA LYS A 53 -5.45 5.04 10.89
C LYS A 53 -4.31 4.21 11.46
N GLU A 54 -4.23 4.17 12.77
CA GLU A 54 -3.30 3.33 13.52
C GLU A 54 -4.08 2.33 14.36
N ASP A 55 -3.73 1.05 14.23
CA ASP A 55 -4.11 -0.01 15.14
C ASP A 55 -2.85 -0.80 15.52
N ASN A 56 -2.26 -0.40 16.65
CA ASN A 56 -1.02 -0.97 17.15
C ASN A 56 -1.24 -2.27 17.96
N THR A 57 -2.49 -2.75 18.05
CA THR A 57 -2.84 -3.97 18.80
C THR A 57 -2.81 -5.24 17.95
N LEU A 58 -2.78 -5.10 16.62
CA LEU A 58 -2.81 -6.21 15.68
C LEU A 58 -1.56 -7.11 15.80
N PRO A 59 -1.71 -8.45 15.69
CA PRO A 59 -0.62 -9.42 15.78
C PRO A 59 0.16 -9.53 14.47
N VAL A 60 0.70 -8.40 13.99
CA VAL A 60 1.46 -8.30 12.73
C VAL A 60 2.82 -7.65 12.96
N ARG A 61 3.71 -7.71 11.95
CA ARG A 61 5.03 -7.05 12.03
C ARG A 61 4.90 -5.55 12.29
N LYS A 62 5.87 -4.99 13.01
CA LYS A 62 5.98 -3.56 13.32
C LYS A 62 7.35 -3.04 12.84
N PRO A 63 7.42 -1.92 12.09
CA PRO A 63 6.29 -1.24 11.46
C PRO A 63 5.72 -2.00 10.26
N SER A 64 4.39 -2.02 10.12
CA SER A 64 3.72 -2.42 8.88
C SER A 64 2.42 -1.65 8.68
N PHE A 65 1.86 -1.68 7.48
CA PHE A 65 0.55 -1.11 7.20
C PHE A 65 -0.20 -1.89 6.13
N LEU A 66 -1.52 -1.99 6.31
CA LEU A 66 -2.47 -2.57 5.37
C LEU A 66 -3.07 -1.47 4.49
N ILE A 67 -3.17 -1.74 3.19
CA ILE A 67 -3.90 -0.91 2.23
C ILE A 67 -5.24 -1.61 1.96
N THR A 68 -6.36 -1.01 2.35
CA THR A 68 -7.67 -1.65 2.24
C THR A 68 -8.79 -0.65 1.93
N ASN A 69 -10.04 -1.11 1.87
CA ASN A 69 -11.23 -0.26 1.81
C ASN A 69 -11.88 -0.16 3.21
N PRO A 70 -12.63 0.92 3.52
CA PRO A 70 -13.33 1.05 4.80
C PRO A 70 -14.20 -0.16 5.13
N GLY A 71 -14.02 -0.71 6.34
CA GLY A 71 -14.74 -1.89 6.82
C GLY A 71 -14.22 -3.23 6.30
N SER A 72 -13.24 -3.24 5.40
CA SER A 72 -12.56 -4.46 4.95
C SER A 72 -11.25 -4.67 5.72
N GLN A 73 -10.82 -5.92 5.82
CA GLN A 73 -9.51 -6.32 6.33
C GLN A 73 -8.66 -7.00 5.24
N GLN A 74 -9.12 -6.97 3.98
CA GLN A 74 -8.43 -7.56 2.84
C GLN A 74 -7.60 -6.51 2.11
N GLY A 75 -6.37 -6.86 1.76
CA GLY A 75 -5.50 -6.04 0.93
C GLY A 75 -4.03 -6.35 1.15
N PRO A 76 -3.13 -5.76 0.35
CA PRO A 76 -1.70 -5.94 0.51
C PRO A 76 -1.20 -5.25 1.78
N ARG A 77 -0.21 -5.87 2.43
CA ARG A 77 0.50 -5.31 3.59
C ARG A 77 1.97 -5.12 3.26
N PHE A 78 2.48 -3.93 3.55
CA PHE A 78 3.91 -3.63 3.51
C PHE A 78 4.46 -3.63 4.94
N ALA A 79 5.59 -4.30 5.17
CA ALA A 79 6.32 -4.28 6.42
C ALA A 79 7.68 -3.59 6.22
N GLY A 80 7.95 -2.53 6.97
CA GLY A 80 9.09 -1.63 6.72
C GLY A 80 8.80 -0.55 5.68
N SER A 81 9.86 -0.02 5.06
CA SER A 81 9.76 1.09 4.10
C SER A 81 9.25 0.63 2.73
N PRO A 82 8.17 1.25 2.20
CA PRO A 82 7.65 0.97 0.86
C PRO A 82 8.26 1.90 -0.22
N LEU A 83 9.40 2.56 0.08
CA LEU A 83 10.06 3.51 -0.82
C LEU A 83 11.12 2.81 -1.70
N GLY A 84 11.99 3.61 -2.33
CA GLY A 84 12.99 3.08 -3.27
C GLY A 84 12.33 2.54 -4.54
N HIS A 85 12.78 1.38 -5.02
CA HIS A 85 12.18 0.76 -6.20
C HIS A 85 10.73 0.30 -5.99
N GLU A 86 10.30 0.08 -4.74
CA GLU A 86 8.94 -0.34 -4.40
C GLU A 86 7.93 0.82 -4.33
N PHE A 87 8.36 2.07 -4.52
CA PHE A 87 7.41 3.19 -4.55
C PHE A 87 6.34 3.01 -5.64
N THR A 88 6.72 2.44 -6.79
CA THR A 88 5.74 2.14 -7.84
C THR A 88 4.75 1.06 -7.39
N SER A 89 5.22 0.05 -6.65
CA SER A 89 4.39 -1.02 -6.08
C SER A 89 3.38 -0.46 -5.09
N LEU A 90 3.79 0.49 -4.23
CA LEU A 90 2.88 1.22 -3.34
C LEU A 90 1.79 1.98 -4.11
N VAL A 91 2.18 2.72 -5.15
CA VAL A 91 1.22 3.48 -5.98
C VAL A 91 0.20 2.55 -6.65
N LEU A 92 0.64 1.42 -7.21
CA LEU A 92 -0.25 0.45 -7.83
C LEU A 92 -1.20 -0.20 -6.82
N ALA A 93 -0.71 -0.56 -5.64
CA ALA A 93 -1.53 -1.11 -4.58
C ALA A 93 -2.65 -0.13 -4.13
N LEU A 94 -2.33 1.16 -4.00
CA LEU A 94 -3.32 2.21 -3.73
C LEU A 94 -4.35 2.31 -4.86
N LEU A 95 -3.90 2.35 -6.12
CA LEU A 95 -4.75 2.46 -7.29
C LEU A 95 -5.73 1.29 -7.39
N TRP A 96 -5.24 0.05 -7.31
CA TRP A 96 -6.09 -1.15 -7.42
C TRP A 96 -7.09 -1.25 -6.27
N THR A 97 -6.64 -0.97 -5.04
CA THR A 97 -7.53 -0.94 -3.87
C THR A 97 -8.60 0.14 -3.99
N GLY A 98 -8.25 1.30 -4.55
CA GLY A 98 -9.18 2.39 -4.84
C GLY A 98 -9.94 2.25 -6.15
N GLY A 99 -9.96 1.07 -6.78
CA GLY A 99 -10.86 0.74 -7.89
C GLY A 99 -10.32 1.03 -9.29
N HIS A 100 -9.05 1.43 -9.45
CA HIS A 100 -8.42 1.49 -10.76
C HIS A 100 -8.17 0.06 -11.30
N PRO A 101 -8.53 -0.27 -12.54
CA PRO A 101 -8.34 -1.62 -13.07
C PRO A 101 -6.86 -1.96 -13.27
N SER A 102 -6.52 -3.24 -13.12
CA SER A 102 -5.23 -3.78 -13.56
C SER A 102 -5.11 -3.74 -15.08
N LYS A 103 -3.87 -3.73 -15.58
CA LYS A 103 -3.57 -3.81 -17.03
C LYS A 103 -3.40 -5.25 -17.51
N GLU A 104 -3.39 -6.22 -16.60
CA GLU A 104 -3.30 -7.63 -16.94
C GLU A 104 -4.52 -8.13 -17.71
N ALA A 105 -4.36 -9.25 -18.42
CA ALA A 105 -5.44 -9.87 -19.17
C ALA A 105 -6.62 -10.23 -18.25
N GLN A 106 -7.84 -9.89 -18.67
CA GLN A 106 -9.04 -10.13 -17.86
C GLN A 106 -9.23 -11.62 -17.51
N SER A 107 -8.90 -12.53 -18.42
CA SER A 107 -8.96 -13.98 -18.18
C SER A 107 -7.99 -14.44 -17.08
N LEU A 108 -6.81 -13.80 -16.97
CA LEU A 108 -5.86 -14.07 -15.89
C LEU A 108 -6.40 -13.56 -14.55
N LEU A 109 -7.01 -12.37 -14.54
CA LEU A 109 -7.63 -11.82 -13.34
C LEU A 109 -8.82 -12.67 -12.86
N GLU A 110 -9.62 -13.20 -13.78
CA GLU A 110 -10.70 -14.16 -13.48
C GLU A 110 -10.13 -15.45 -12.90
N GLN A 111 -9.12 -16.03 -13.55
CA GLN A 111 -8.44 -17.20 -13.03
C GLN A 111 -7.92 -17.00 -11.60
N ILE A 112 -7.33 -15.84 -11.28
CA ILE A 112 -6.84 -15.52 -9.93
C ILE A 112 -7.98 -15.45 -8.91
N ARG A 113 -9.15 -14.91 -9.30
CA ARG A 113 -10.33 -14.82 -8.41
C ARG A 113 -10.91 -16.20 -8.07
N ASP A 114 -10.81 -17.13 -9.02
CA ASP A 114 -11.36 -18.48 -8.91
C ASP A 114 -10.37 -19.50 -8.33
N ILE A 115 -9.21 -19.04 -7.81
CA ILE A 115 -8.26 -19.94 -7.13
C ILE A 115 -8.88 -20.45 -5.83
N ASP A 116 -9.02 -21.77 -5.72
CA ASP A 116 -9.40 -22.44 -4.49
C ASP A 116 -8.17 -22.67 -3.58
N GLY A 117 -8.27 -22.21 -2.33
CA GLY A 117 -7.30 -22.44 -1.28
C GLY A 117 -6.90 -21.18 -0.52
N ASP A 118 -6.38 -21.37 0.68
CA ASP A 118 -5.86 -20.29 1.53
C ASP A 118 -4.34 -20.20 1.36
N PHE A 119 -3.88 -19.08 0.81
CA PHE A 119 -2.45 -18.84 0.54
C PHE A 119 -1.99 -17.56 1.22
N GLU A 120 -0.96 -17.67 2.05
CA GLU A 120 -0.28 -16.53 2.66
C GLU A 120 1.09 -16.35 2.01
N PHE A 121 1.25 -15.25 1.26
CA PHE A 121 2.50 -14.92 0.56
C PHE A 121 3.28 -13.85 1.32
N GLU A 122 4.58 -14.10 1.51
CA GLU A 122 5.53 -13.14 2.05
C GLU A 122 6.71 -12.98 1.09
N THR A 123 6.89 -11.77 0.55
CA THR A 123 7.99 -11.44 -0.37
C THR A 123 9.00 -10.53 0.32
N TYR A 124 10.22 -11.01 0.51
CA TYR A 124 11.33 -10.22 1.04
C TYR A 124 11.99 -9.42 -0.07
N TYR A 125 12.13 -8.11 0.12
CA TYR A 125 12.81 -7.21 -0.82
C TYR A 125 13.77 -6.26 -0.08
N SER A 126 14.62 -5.59 -0.85
CA SER A 126 15.46 -4.49 -0.37
C SER A 126 15.23 -3.25 -1.23
N LEU A 127 15.43 -2.05 -0.65
CA LEU A 127 15.14 -0.78 -1.33
C LEU A 127 15.95 -0.54 -2.61
N SER A 128 17.08 -1.24 -2.77
CA SER A 128 17.98 -1.17 -3.94
C SER A 128 17.74 -2.26 -4.98
N CYS A 129 16.84 -3.22 -4.72
CA CYS A 129 16.55 -4.31 -5.63
C CYS A 129 15.75 -3.84 -6.85
N HIS A 130 16.34 -3.91 -8.03
CA HIS A 130 15.67 -3.50 -9.27
C HIS A 130 14.61 -4.51 -9.74
N ASN A 131 14.79 -5.78 -9.40
CA ASN A 131 13.95 -6.89 -9.87
C ASN A 131 12.82 -7.27 -8.90
N CYS A 132 12.69 -6.57 -7.77
CA CYS A 132 11.71 -6.94 -6.74
C CYS A 132 10.30 -6.37 -7.00
N ARG A 133 10.21 -5.34 -7.86
CA ARG A 133 8.96 -4.66 -8.25
C ARG A 133 8.14 -5.37 -9.34
N THR A 134 8.68 -6.44 -9.94
CA THR A 134 8.09 -7.15 -11.09
C THR A 134 7.28 -8.34 -10.65
#